data_AF-A0A484YA07-F1
#
_entry.id   AF-A0A484YA07-F1
#
_cell.length_a   1.000
_cell.length_b   1.000
_cell.length_c   1.000
_cell.angle_alpha   90.00
_cell.angle_beta   90.00
_cell.angle_gamma   90.00
#
_symmetry.space_group_name_H-M   'P 1'
#
loop_
_entity.id
_entity.type
_entity.pdbx_description
1 polymer ?
#
loop_
_entity_poly.entity_id
_entity_poly.type
_entity_poly.pdbx_seq_one_letter_code
_entity_poly.pdbx_strand_id
1 'polypeptide(L)'
;MRLGKPNLFFGVTAGNMDSMINRYTADRKLRHDDAYTPDNVAGKRPDRATLVYTQRCKEAWKDVPVILGGIEASLRRTAHYDYWSDTVRRSVLVDSKADMLIFGNGERPLVEVAHRLAQGEPVGNIRDVRNTAIMVKEALPGWSGVDSRIIDMPGKIDPIPHPYGDDLPCADNKPVAPKKAEAKAVVVQPPRPEAVGKNLRPAAVL
;
A
#
# COMPACT_ATOMS: atom_id res chain seq x y z
N MET A 1 6.01 -30.27 -7.05
CA MET A 1 5.19 -29.15 -7.56
C MET A 1 5.04 -29.27 -9.06
N ARG A 2 3.81 -29.20 -9.59
CA ARG A 2 3.52 -29.37 -11.02
C ARG A 2 4.08 -28.24 -11.91
N LEU A 3 4.31 -27.05 -11.34
CA LEU A 3 4.64 -25.82 -12.08
C LEU A 3 6.14 -25.43 -12.05
N GLY A 4 7.01 -26.22 -11.41
CA GLY A 4 8.45 -25.95 -11.38
C GLY A 4 8.87 -24.67 -10.63
N LYS A 5 10.11 -24.22 -10.89
CA LYS A 5 10.65 -22.95 -10.39
C LYS A 5 10.28 -21.83 -11.38
N PRO A 6 9.73 -20.68 -10.93
CA PRO A 6 9.45 -19.56 -11.82
C PRO A 6 10.76 -18.93 -12.32
N ASN A 7 10.71 -18.34 -13.51
CA ASN A 7 11.87 -17.70 -14.13
C ASN A 7 12.22 -16.34 -13.48
N LEU A 8 11.20 -15.58 -13.03
CA LEU A 8 11.39 -14.22 -12.50
C LEU A 8 11.12 -14.15 -10.99
N PHE A 9 9.86 -14.34 -10.59
CA PHE A 9 9.42 -14.23 -9.20
C PHE A 9 8.06 -14.91 -9.00
N PHE A 10 7.63 -15.05 -7.75
CA PHE A 10 6.24 -15.37 -7.42
C PHE A 10 5.41 -14.10 -7.22
N GLY A 11 4.39 -13.90 -8.05
CA GLY A 11 3.37 -12.87 -7.81
C GLY A 11 2.24 -13.42 -6.94
N VAL A 12 2.04 -12.85 -5.76
CA VAL A 12 1.04 -13.34 -4.79
C VAL A 12 -0.04 -12.29 -4.53
N THR A 13 -1.30 -12.71 -4.67
CA THR A 13 -2.49 -11.91 -4.34
C THR A 13 -3.54 -12.80 -3.66
N ALA A 14 -4.38 -12.20 -2.82
CA ALA A 14 -5.56 -12.85 -2.27
C ALA A 14 -6.72 -12.95 -3.28
N GLY A 15 -6.58 -12.35 -4.46
CA GLY A 15 -7.60 -12.26 -5.50
C GLY A 15 -8.23 -10.86 -5.57
N ASN A 16 -9.43 -10.79 -6.13
CA ASN A 16 -10.15 -9.53 -6.35
C ASN A 16 -10.71 -8.90 -5.06
N MET A 17 -10.79 -9.66 -3.97
CA MET A 17 -11.33 -9.22 -2.68
C MET A 17 -10.45 -9.75 -1.55
N ASP A 18 -10.40 -9.00 -0.43
CA ASP A 18 -9.72 -9.44 0.79
C ASP A 18 -10.30 -10.78 1.29
N SER A 19 -9.40 -11.70 1.63
CA SER A 19 -9.76 -13.07 2.02
C SER A 19 -10.67 -13.13 3.24
N MET A 20 -10.51 -12.22 4.21
CA MET A 20 -11.35 -12.16 5.39
C MET A 20 -12.71 -11.54 5.06
N ILE A 21 -12.71 -10.43 4.33
CA ILE A 21 -13.95 -9.75 3.93
C ILE A 21 -14.83 -10.66 3.09
N ASN A 22 -14.25 -11.51 2.25
CA ASN A 22 -15.00 -12.43 1.42
C ASN A 22 -15.61 -13.57 2.26
N ARG A 23 -14.84 -14.11 3.23
CA ARG A 23 -15.26 -15.24 4.06
C ARG A 23 -16.24 -14.86 5.18
N TYR A 24 -16.15 -13.65 5.72
CA TYR A 24 -16.92 -13.24 6.90
C TYR A 24 -17.76 -11.97 6.65
N THR A 25 -18.96 -11.94 7.22
CA THR A 25 -19.79 -10.73 7.29
C THR A 25 -19.20 -9.71 8.25
N ALA A 26 -19.71 -8.47 8.24
CA ALA A 26 -19.31 -7.42 9.18
C ALA A 26 -19.50 -7.87 10.65
N ASP A 27 -20.55 -8.65 10.92
CA ASP A 27 -20.83 -9.25 12.24
C ASP A 27 -19.98 -10.50 12.54
N ARG A 28 -18.90 -10.73 11.77
CA ARG A 28 -18.00 -11.88 11.89
C ARG A 28 -18.67 -13.25 11.69
N LYS A 29 -19.81 -13.31 11.00
CA LYS A 29 -20.47 -14.58 10.62
C LYS A 29 -19.85 -15.14 9.35
N LEU A 30 -19.68 -16.45 9.28
CA LEU A 30 -19.16 -17.12 8.10
C LEU A 30 -20.16 -17.04 6.93
N ARG A 31 -19.71 -16.67 5.73
CA ARG A 31 -20.50 -16.80 4.50
C ARG A 31 -20.50 -18.23 4.00
N HIS A 32 -21.60 -18.63 3.39
CA HIS A 32 -21.77 -19.97 2.84
C HIS A 32 -21.26 -20.10 1.40
N ASP A 33 -20.94 -18.98 0.77
CA ASP A 33 -20.46 -18.86 -0.60
C ASP A 33 -19.19 -18.01 -0.70
N ASP A 34 -18.42 -18.22 -1.77
CA ASP A 34 -17.27 -17.40 -2.17
C ASP A 34 -17.35 -17.09 -3.67
N ALA A 35 -17.77 -15.87 -4.01
CA ALA A 35 -17.97 -15.43 -5.39
C ALA A 35 -16.73 -15.50 -6.31
N TYR A 36 -15.54 -15.72 -5.74
CA TYR A 36 -14.27 -15.74 -6.47
C TYR A 36 -13.56 -17.09 -6.39
N THR A 37 -14.23 -18.11 -5.85
CA THR A 37 -13.79 -19.51 -5.92
C THR A 37 -14.61 -20.22 -6.99
N PRO A 38 -14.03 -21.18 -7.75
CA PRO A 38 -14.79 -22.00 -8.69
C PRO A 38 -16.06 -22.59 -8.05
N ASP A 39 -17.17 -22.52 -8.78
CA ASP A 39 -18.49 -22.98 -8.34
C ASP A 39 -19.03 -22.31 -7.05
N ASN A 40 -18.50 -21.12 -6.72
CA ASN A 40 -18.82 -20.34 -5.52
C ASN A 40 -18.58 -21.07 -4.19
N VAL A 41 -17.68 -22.06 -4.17
CA VAL A 41 -17.47 -22.93 -3.01
C VAL A 41 -16.77 -22.18 -1.87
N ALA A 42 -17.44 -22.07 -0.73
CA ALA A 42 -16.82 -21.46 0.46
C ALA A 42 -15.65 -22.28 1.03
N GLY A 43 -14.75 -21.59 1.72
CA GLY A 43 -13.68 -22.21 2.53
C GLY A 43 -12.47 -22.73 1.76
N LYS A 44 -12.41 -22.55 0.42
CA LYS A 44 -11.22 -22.91 -0.38
C LYS A 44 -10.09 -21.89 -0.24
N ARG A 45 -10.42 -20.61 -0.08
CA ARG A 45 -9.43 -19.55 0.19
C ARG A 45 -9.11 -19.52 1.68
N PRO A 46 -7.83 -19.61 2.07
CA PRO A 46 -7.44 -19.49 3.47
C PRO A 46 -7.59 -18.05 3.96
N ASP A 47 -7.76 -17.91 5.27
CA ASP A 47 -7.77 -16.62 5.95
C ASP A 47 -6.39 -15.97 5.83
N ARG A 48 -6.37 -14.66 5.54
CA ARG A 48 -5.15 -13.92 5.20
C ARG A 48 -4.37 -14.58 4.08
N ALA A 49 -5.05 -14.85 2.97
CA ALA A 49 -4.55 -15.68 1.86
C ALA A 49 -3.18 -15.25 1.35
N THR A 50 -2.93 -13.94 1.23
CA THR A 50 -1.63 -13.40 0.81
C THR A 50 -0.48 -13.94 1.68
N LEU A 51 -0.68 -14.03 2.99
CA LEU A 51 0.32 -14.50 3.94
C LEU A 51 0.57 -16.00 3.78
N VAL A 52 -0.50 -16.79 3.71
CA VAL A 52 -0.44 -18.25 3.55
C VAL A 52 0.21 -18.63 2.21
N TYR A 53 -0.21 -18.01 1.11
CA TYR A 53 0.34 -18.28 -0.22
C TYR A 53 1.82 -17.88 -0.32
N THR A 54 2.21 -16.76 0.28
CA THR A 54 3.62 -16.35 0.33
C THR A 54 4.47 -17.37 1.07
N GLN A 55 3.99 -17.88 2.20
CA GLN A 55 4.71 -18.93 2.95
C GLN A 55 4.86 -20.20 2.12
N ARG A 56 3.80 -20.64 1.42
CA ARG A 56 3.89 -21.80 0.51
C ARG A 56 4.90 -21.57 -0.62
N CYS A 57 4.95 -20.37 -1.20
CA CYS A 57 5.96 -20.02 -2.20
C CYS A 57 7.39 -20.10 -1.64
N LYS A 58 7.63 -19.61 -0.41
CA LYS A 58 8.97 -19.66 0.22
C LYS A 58 9.35 -21.04 0.75
N GLU A 59 8.38 -21.88 1.13
CA GLU A 59 8.60 -23.31 1.42
C GLU A 59 9.04 -24.05 0.16
N ALA A 60 8.41 -23.71 -0.97
CA ALA A 60 8.66 -24.27 -2.28
C ALA A 60 10.04 -23.90 -2.84
N TRP A 61 10.38 -22.60 -2.83
CA TRP A 61 11.65 -22.07 -3.30
C TRP A 61 12.05 -20.85 -2.46
N LYS A 62 13.12 -20.97 -1.68
CA LYS A 62 13.57 -19.94 -0.73
C LYS A 62 14.30 -18.78 -1.41
N ASP A 63 14.92 -19.08 -2.53
CA ASP A 63 15.81 -18.24 -3.34
C ASP A 63 15.08 -17.44 -4.42
N VAL A 64 13.80 -17.70 -4.63
CA VAL A 64 12.97 -16.97 -5.60
C VAL A 64 12.34 -15.75 -4.93
N PRO A 65 12.43 -14.55 -5.52
CA PRO A 65 11.74 -13.36 -5.02
C PRO A 65 10.23 -13.56 -4.95
N VAL A 66 9.59 -13.03 -3.90
CA VAL A 66 8.13 -12.99 -3.78
C VAL A 66 7.66 -11.54 -3.77
N ILE A 67 6.78 -11.21 -4.72
CA ILE A 67 6.18 -9.89 -4.89
C ILE A 67 4.69 -9.97 -4.56
N LEU A 68 4.26 -9.15 -3.60
CA LEU A 68 2.84 -9.07 -3.20
C LEU A 68 2.09 -8.05 -4.05
N GLY A 69 0.80 -8.30 -4.23
CA GLY A 69 -0.10 -7.35 -4.86
C GLY A 69 -1.56 -7.56 -4.47
N GLY A 70 -2.42 -6.80 -5.13
CA GLY A 70 -3.86 -6.83 -4.90
C GLY A 70 -4.31 -5.98 -3.70
N ILE A 71 -5.62 -5.95 -3.48
CA ILE A 71 -6.26 -5.08 -2.50
C ILE A 71 -5.81 -5.45 -1.08
N GLU A 72 -5.78 -6.75 -0.74
CA GLU A 72 -5.40 -7.21 0.60
C GLU A 72 -3.97 -6.78 0.98
N ALA A 73 -3.00 -6.92 0.06
CA ALA A 73 -1.64 -6.48 0.32
C ALA A 73 -1.55 -4.96 0.41
N SER A 74 -2.19 -4.25 -0.53
CA SER A 74 -2.17 -2.78 -0.61
C SER A 74 -2.67 -2.10 0.67
N LEU A 75 -3.76 -2.61 1.24
CA LEU A 75 -4.34 -2.08 2.47
C LEU A 75 -3.48 -2.37 3.70
N ARG A 76 -2.77 -3.51 3.71
CA ARG A 76 -1.93 -3.96 4.82
C ARG A 76 -0.44 -3.63 4.64
N ARG A 77 -0.10 -2.72 3.73
CA ARG A 77 1.29 -2.36 3.40
C ARG A 77 2.01 -1.61 4.53
N THR A 78 1.26 -0.89 5.35
CA THR A 78 1.74 -0.17 6.55
C THR A 78 1.22 -0.84 7.82
N ALA A 79 1.67 -0.37 8.99
CA ALA A 79 1.00 -0.71 10.22
C ALA A 79 -0.48 -0.30 10.13
N HIS A 80 -1.38 -1.20 10.53
CA HIS A 80 -2.82 -1.02 10.41
C HIS A 80 -3.53 -1.67 11.59
N TYR A 81 -4.67 -1.11 11.97
CA TYR A 81 -5.57 -1.74 12.93
C TYR A 81 -6.33 -2.88 12.23
N ASP A 82 -6.19 -4.09 12.77
CA ASP A 82 -6.87 -5.27 12.25
C ASP A 82 -8.18 -5.50 13.01
N TYR A 83 -9.29 -5.24 12.33
CA TYR A 83 -10.64 -5.38 12.89
C TYR A 83 -10.96 -6.81 13.37
N TRP A 84 -10.34 -7.83 12.75
CA TRP A 84 -10.62 -9.23 13.06
C TRP A 84 -9.99 -9.66 14.38
N SER A 85 -8.76 -9.23 14.66
CA SER A 85 -8.08 -9.54 15.92
C SER A 85 -8.10 -8.42 16.95
N ASP A 86 -8.71 -7.27 16.67
CA ASP A 86 -8.77 -6.10 17.56
C ASP A 86 -7.38 -5.63 18.04
N THR A 87 -6.42 -5.62 17.13
CA THR A 87 -5.02 -5.29 17.44
C THR A 87 -4.38 -4.51 16.30
N VAL A 88 -3.43 -3.64 16.62
CA VAL A 88 -2.56 -3.03 15.60
C VAL A 88 -1.54 -4.07 15.13
N ARG A 89 -1.58 -4.38 13.84
CA ARG A 89 -0.61 -5.24 13.17
C ARG A 89 0.41 -4.41 12.42
N ARG A 90 1.63 -4.93 12.36
CA ARG A 90 2.68 -4.42 11.47
C ARG A 90 2.37 -4.70 10.00
N SER A 91 3.19 -4.14 9.12
CA SER A 91 3.06 -4.37 7.67
C SER A 91 3.05 -5.85 7.31
N VAL A 92 2.23 -6.22 6.33
CA VAL A 92 2.18 -7.58 5.77
C VAL A 92 3.55 -8.01 5.21
N LEU A 93 4.41 -7.08 4.78
CA LEU A 93 5.77 -7.39 4.33
C LEU A 93 6.60 -8.04 5.45
N VAL A 94 6.42 -7.61 6.70
CA VAL A 94 7.16 -8.16 7.85
C VAL A 94 6.68 -9.57 8.18
N ASP A 95 5.36 -9.78 8.20
CA ASP A 95 4.77 -11.09 8.57
C ASP A 95 4.95 -12.14 7.46
N SER A 96 4.80 -11.74 6.20
CA SER A 96 4.92 -12.65 5.04
C SER A 96 6.38 -12.90 4.63
N LYS A 97 7.31 -12.01 5.04
CA LYS A 97 8.70 -11.97 4.57
C LYS A 97 8.84 -11.85 3.06
N ALA A 98 7.83 -11.29 2.38
CA ALA A 98 7.94 -10.99 0.95
C ALA A 98 9.00 -9.91 0.69
N ASP A 99 9.54 -9.92 -0.52
CA ASP A 99 10.69 -9.10 -0.89
C ASP A 99 10.25 -7.70 -1.36
N MET A 100 9.07 -7.61 -1.97
CA MET A 100 8.47 -6.35 -2.43
C MET A 100 6.94 -6.46 -2.42
N LEU A 101 6.26 -5.31 -2.30
CA LEU A 101 4.81 -5.20 -2.44
C LEU A 101 4.47 -4.09 -3.42
N ILE A 102 3.62 -4.37 -4.40
CA ILE A 102 3.07 -3.40 -5.34
C ILE A 102 1.68 -3.01 -4.86
N PHE A 103 1.41 -1.71 -4.70
CA PHE A 103 0.13 -1.20 -4.20
C PHE A 103 -0.53 -0.20 -5.14
N GLY A 104 -1.86 -0.10 -5.06
CA GLY A 104 -2.63 0.78 -5.94
C GLY A 104 -2.64 0.26 -7.38
N ASN A 105 -2.48 1.15 -8.36
CA ASN A 105 -2.32 0.75 -9.76
C ASN A 105 -0.99 0.02 -9.92
N GLY A 106 -1.09 -1.28 -10.25
CA GLY A 106 0.03 -2.19 -10.32
C GLY A 106 0.56 -2.45 -11.73
N GLU A 107 -0.13 -2.03 -12.79
CA GLU A 107 0.21 -2.43 -14.16
C GLU A 107 1.59 -1.91 -14.57
N ARG A 108 1.85 -0.61 -14.34
CA ARG A 108 3.14 0.02 -14.66
C ARG A 108 4.29 -0.53 -13.80
N PRO A 109 4.21 -0.52 -12.45
CA PRO A 109 5.32 -1.01 -11.63
C PRO A 109 5.58 -2.52 -11.81
N LEU A 110 4.55 -3.33 -12.07
CA LEU A 110 4.73 -4.76 -12.33
C LEU A 110 5.59 -5.01 -13.58
N VAL A 111 5.28 -4.30 -14.68
CA VAL A 111 6.03 -4.41 -15.93
C VAL A 111 7.47 -3.93 -15.73
N GLU A 112 7.67 -2.79 -15.07
CA GLU A 112 9.00 -2.25 -14.78
C GLU A 112 9.85 -3.21 -13.94
N VAL A 113 9.31 -3.73 -12.84
CA VAL A 113 10.00 -4.70 -11.98
C VAL A 113 10.30 -6.00 -12.73
N ALA A 114 9.37 -6.51 -13.53
CA ALA A 114 9.56 -7.73 -14.30
C ALA A 114 10.68 -7.58 -15.34
N HIS A 115 10.77 -6.44 -16.05
CA HIS A 115 11.85 -6.19 -17.00
C HIS A 115 13.22 -6.10 -16.32
N ARG A 116 13.31 -5.40 -15.19
CA ARG A 116 14.56 -5.28 -14.43
C ARG A 116 15.04 -6.64 -13.89
N LEU A 117 14.12 -7.44 -13.33
CA LEU A 117 14.42 -8.81 -12.90
C LEU A 117 14.86 -9.70 -14.08
N ALA A 118 14.24 -9.56 -15.25
CA ALA A 118 14.62 -10.30 -16.46
C ALA A 118 16.01 -9.91 -16.97
N GLN A 119 16.46 -8.68 -16.71
CA GLN A 119 17.83 -8.21 -16.98
C GLN A 119 18.85 -8.66 -15.93
N GLY A 120 18.42 -9.37 -14.89
CA GLY A 120 19.28 -9.88 -13.83
C GLY A 120 19.51 -8.90 -12.68
N GLU A 121 18.77 -7.79 -12.61
CA GLU A 121 18.84 -6.88 -11.46
C GLU A 121 18.28 -7.59 -10.21
N PRO A 122 19.03 -7.67 -9.09
CA PRO A 122 18.51 -8.25 -7.86
C PRO A 122 17.33 -7.47 -7.31
N VAL A 123 16.27 -8.16 -6.84
CA VAL A 123 15.06 -7.52 -6.30
C VAL A 123 15.34 -6.49 -5.21
N GLY A 124 16.36 -6.71 -4.37
CA GLY A 124 16.75 -5.80 -3.28
C GLY A 124 17.39 -4.48 -3.73
N ASN A 125 17.78 -4.38 -5.01
CA ASN A 125 18.34 -3.17 -5.63
C ASN A 125 17.26 -2.30 -6.28
N ILE A 126 16.10 -2.87 -6.60
CA ILE A 126 14.96 -2.18 -7.19
C ILE A 126 14.23 -1.39 -6.09
N ARG A 127 14.57 -0.12 -5.91
CA ARG A 127 14.05 0.73 -4.80
C ARG A 127 13.40 2.04 -5.24
N ASP A 128 13.49 2.34 -6.52
CA ASP A 128 13.07 3.60 -7.15
C ASP A 128 11.76 3.46 -7.93
N VAL A 129 11.18 2.26 -7.98
CA VAL A 129 9.92 2.01 -8.67
C VAL A 129 8.76 2.57 -7.86
N ARG A 130 7.99 3.48 -8.46
CA ARG A 130 6.79 4.07 -7.84
C ARG A 130 5.77 3.00 -7.51
N ASN A 131 4.90 3.26 -6.52
CA ASN A 131 3.85 2.33 -6.08
C ASN A 131 4.38 0.99 -5.56
N THR A 132 5.64 0.95 -5.09
CA THR A 132 6.22 -0.21 -4.41
C THR A 132 6.50 0.10 -2.95
N ALA A 133 6.41 -0.93 -2.12
CA ALA A 133 6.82 -0.93 -0.73
C ALA A 133 7.85 -2.03 -0.54
N ILE A 134 8.94 -1.68 0.13
CA ILE A 134 10.09 -2.55 0.41
C ILE A 134 10.48 -2.40 1.87
N MET A 135 11.07 -3.44 2.44
CA MET A 135 11.68 -3.38 3.77
C MET A 135 13.12 -2.91 3.64
N VAL A 136 13.43 -1.77 4.26
CA VAL A 136 14.79 -1.25 4.37
C VAL A 136 15.21 -1.21 5.83
N LYS A 137 16.52 -1.33 6.10
CA LYS A 137 17.08 -1.20 7.45
C LYS A 137 17.36 0.25 7.84
N GLU A 138 17.53 1.09 6.83
CA GLU A 138 17.88 2.50 6.95
C GLU A 138 17.14 3.27 5.87
N ALA A 139 16.85 4.54 6.14
CA ALA A 139 16.22 5.43 5.18
C ALA A 139 17.09 5.59 3.92
N LEU A 140 16.45 5.63 2.75
CA LEU A 140 17.14 5.85 1.49
C LEU A 140 17.65 7.30 1.37
N PRO A 141 18.74 7.56 0.63
CA PRO A 141 19.21 8.91 0.39
C PRO A 141 18.11 9.81 -0.18
N GLY A 142 17.88 10.97 0.45
CA GLY A 142 16.83 11.91 0.05
C GLY A 142 15.42 11.57 0.56
N TRP A 143 15.25 10.45 1.27
CA TRP A 143 14.00 10.11 1.95
C TRP A 143 14.06 10.53 3.41
N SER A 144 13.02 11.23 3.88
CA SER A 144 12.83 11.55 5.28
C SER A 144 11.65 10.74 5.85
N GLY A 145 11.77 10.35 7.12
CA GLY A 145 10.64 9.78 7.84
C GLY A 145 9.59 10.85 8.10
N VAL A 146 8.33 10.53 7.87
CA VAL A 146 7.19 11.37 8.29
C VAL A 146 6.78 10.93 9.69
N ASP A 147 6.76 11.87 10.65
CA ASP A 147 6.33 11.57 12.01
C ASP A 147 4.80 11.39 12.06
N SER A 148 4.37 10.15 12.10
CA SER A 148 2.95 9.77 12.11
C SER A 148 2.26 9.99 13.47
N ARG A 149 2.94 10.58 14.45
CA ARG A 149 2.31 10.98 15.74
C ARG A 149 1.47 12.26 15.59
N ILE A 150 1.74 13.05 14.56
CA ILE A 150 1.01 14.28 14.28
C ILE A 150 -0.08 13.94 13.27
N ILE A 151 -1.32 14.26 13.63
CA ILE A 151 -2.44 14.18 12.69
C ILE A 151 -2.17 15.22 11.60
N ASP A 152 -2.13 14.78 10.33
CA ASP A 152 -2.01 15.69 9.19
C ASP A 152 -3.10 16.75 9.29
N MET A 153 -2.69 17.98 9.56
CA MET A 153 -3.60 19.11 9.53
C MET A 153 -3.89 19.40 8.06
N PRO A 154 -5.16 19.46 7.63
CA PRO A 154 -5.48 19.80 6.25
C PRO A 154 -4.81 21.13 5.89
N GLY A 155 -3.82 21.03 5.01
CA GLY A 155 -3.05 22.18 4.53
C GLY A 155 -3.84 22.96 3.49
N LYS A 156 -3.20 24.00 2.92
CA LYS A 156 -3.71 24.62 1.70
C LYS A 156 -3.75 23.55 0.61
N ILE A 157 -4.96 23.19 0.19
CA ILE A 157 -5.17 22.35 -0.98
C ILE A 157 -4.75 23.21 -2.17
N ASP A 158 -3.70 22.79 -2.88
CA ASP A 158 -3.34 23.42 -4.15
C ASP A 158 -4.58 23.37 -5.05
N PRO A 159 -4.96 24.49 -5.69
CA PRO A 159 -6.12 24.51 -6.56
C PRO A 159 -5.90 23.47 -7.66
N ILE A 160 -6.77 22.45 -7.71
CA ILE A 160 -6.72 21.45 -8.76
C ILE A 160 -6.98 22.20 -10.08
N PRO A 161 -6.01 22.24 -11.01
CA PRO A 161 -6.22 22.90 -12.28
C PRO A 161 -7.41 22.24 -12.98
N HIS A 162 -8.36 23.05 -13.42
CA HIS A 162 -9.54 22.52 -14.10
C HIS A 162 -9.07 21.80 -15.38
N PRO A 163 -9.41 20.51 -15.59
CA PRO A 163 -8.90 19.72 -16.72
C PRO A 163 -9.33 20.25 -18.11
N TYR A 164 -10.29 21.18 -18.14
CA TYR A 164 -10.77 21.87 -19.33
C TYR A 164 -10.78 23.40 -19.16
N GLY A 165 -10.01 23.94 -18.20
CA GLY A 165 -9.95 25.39 -17.99
C GLY A 165 -9.04 26.04 -19.03
N ASP A 166 -9.35 27.28 -19.42
CA ASP A 166 -8.51 28.10 -20.31
C ASP A 166 -7.12 28.40 -19.69
N ASP A 167 -6.93 28.03 -18.42
CA ASP A 167 -5.72 28.21 -17.62
C ASP A 167 -4.66 27.09 -17.84
N LEU A 168 -4.90 26.16 -18.76
CA LEU A 168 -4.01 25.04 -19.05
C LEU A 168 -2.74 25.50 -19.82
N PRO A 169 -1.54 24.99 -19.46
CA PRO A 169 -0.28 25.31 -20.15
C PRO A 169 -0.22 24.81 -21.61
N CYS A 170 -1.22 24.04 -22.05
CA CYS A 170 -1.32 23.48 -23.39
C CYS A 170 -2.13 24.36 -24.36
N ALA A 171 -2.83 25.39 -23.87
CA ALA A 171 -3.71 26.21 -24.69
C ALA A 171 -2.97 27.33 -25.43
N ASP A 172 -1.94 27.93 -24.82
CA ASP A 172 -0.99 28.85 -25.46
C ASP A 172 0.24 28.99 -24.57
N ASN A 173 1.45 28.93 -25.12
CA ASN A 173 2.75 29.07 -24.43
C ASN A 173 2.93 30.46 -23.76
N LYS A 174 2.11 30.81 -22.77
CA LYS A 174 2.23 32.02 -21.96
C LYS A 174 2.12 31.66 -20.47
N PRO A 175 3.06 32.12 -19.63
CA PRO A 175 2.97 31.91 -18.19
C PRO A 175 1.79 32.72 -17.63
N VAL A 176 0.78 32.04 -17.11
CA VAL A 176 -0.34 32.66 -16.38
C VAL A 176 0.10 32.92 -14.94
N ALA A 177 0.16 34.19 -14.55
CA ALA A 177 0.43 34.56 -13.16
C ALA A 177 -0.74 34.12 -12.26
N PRO A 178 -0.48 33.57 -11.07
CA PRO A 178 -1.53 33.09 -10.18
C PRO A 178 -2.44 34.25 -9.76
N LYS A 179 -3.76 34.12 -9.99
CA LYS A 179 -4.75 35.05 -9.45
C LYS A 179 -4.70 34.97 -7.91
N LYS A 180 -4.34 36.09 -7.26
CA LYS A 180 -4.46 36.24 -5.81
C LYS A 180 -5.93 36.18 -5.42
N ALA A 181 -6.40 35.01 -5.00
CA ALA A 181 -7.69 34.91 -4.32
C ALA A 181 -7.56 35.55 -2.93
N GLU A 182 -8.37 36.57 -2.64
CA GLU A 182 -8.46 37.14 -1.30
C GLU A 182 -9.00 36.09 -0.34
N ALA A 183 -8.22 35.80 0.71
CA ALA A 183 -8.54 34.80 1.70
C ALA A 183 -9.75 35.26 2.53
N LYS A 184 -10.92 34.62 2.35
CA LYS A 184 -11.97 34.67 3.36
C LYS A 184 -11.62 33.71 4.48
N ALA A 185 -11.48 34.23 5.70
CA ALA A 185 -11.24 33.43 6.89
C ALA A 185 -12.46 32.54 7.16
N VAL A 186 -12.30 31.23 6.99
CA VAL A 186 -13.24 30.24 7.52
C VAL A 186 -12.79 29.90 8.93
N VAL A 187 -13.61 30.27 9.93
CA VAL A 187 -13.35 29.91 11.32
C VAL A 187 -13.74 28.46 11.52
N VAL A 188 -12.75 27.56 11.45
CA VAL A 188 -12.92 26.17 11.89
C VAL A 188 -12.80 26.18 13.42
N GLN A 189 -13.89 25.93 14.14
CA GLN A 189 -13.83 25.73 15.58
C GLN A 189 -13.41 24.28 15.87
N PRO A 190 -12.23 24.02 16.44
CA PRO A 190 -11.90 22.70 16.95
C PRO A 190 -12.73 22.41 18.21
N PRO A 191 -13.18 21.17 18.45
CA PRO A 191 -13.74 20.78 19.74
C PRO A 191 -12.66 20.97 20.82
N ARG A 192 -13.03 21.63 21.92
CA ARG A 192 -12.12 22.05 23.00
C ARG A 192 -11.60 20.84 23.79
N PRO A 193 -10.30 20.49 23.75
CA PRO A 193 -9.74 19.39 24.55
C PRO A 193 -9.27 19.88 25.92
N GLU A 194 -9.50 19.10 26.97
CA GLU A 194 -8.96 19.33 28.32
C GLU A 194 -7.43 19.11 28.37
N ALA A 195 -6.76 19.87 29.24
CA ALA A 195 -5.31 20.00 29.26
C ALA A 195 -4.62 18.85 30.01
N VAL A 196 -3.65 18.19 29.36
CA VAL A 196 -2.58 17.46 30.06
C VAL A 196 -1.24 17.79 29.39
N GLY A 197 -0.25 18.13 30.22
CA GLY A 197 0.91 18.93 29.84
C GLY A 197 2.21 18.21 29.45
N LYS A 198 3.05 19.04 28.82
CA LYS A 198 4.53 19.14 28.83
C LYS A 198 5.42 18.04 28.22
N ASN A 199 6.09 18.50 27.14
CA ASN A 199 7.52 18.38 26.78
C ASN A 199 8.13 17.00 26.49
N LEU A 200 8.63 16.80 25.25
CA LEU A 200 9.99 16.31 24.90
C LEU A 200 10.22 16.27 23.36
N ARG A 201 11.48 16.48 22.95
CA ARG A 201 12.00 16.72 21.58
C ARG A 201 12.08 15.43 20.71
N PRO A 202 12.09 15.53 19.35
CA PRO A 202 11.74 14.40 18.46
C PRO A 202 12.93 13.52 18.00
N ALA A 203 12.64 12.23 17.73
CA ALA A 203 13.48 11.26 17.00
C ALA A 203 12.68 10.07 16.40
N ALA A 204 13.36 9.37 15.47
CA ALA A 204 13.08 8.11 14.70
C ALA A 204 12.26 8.27 13.39
N VAL A 205 12.69 7.87 12.17
CA VAL A 205 13.48 6.73 11.59
C VAL A 205 12.75 5.37 11.67
N LEU A 206 12.53 4.73 10.50
CA LEU A 206 12.17 3.32 10.32
C LEU A 206 13.44 2.50 10.03
#